data_AF-A0A5N8VGE5-F1
#
_entry.id   AF-A0A5N8VGE5-F1
#
_cell.length_a   1.000
_cell.length_b   1.000
_cell.length_c   1.000
_cell.angle_alpha   90.00
_cell.angle_beta   90.00
_cell.angle_gamma   90.00
#
_symmetry.space_group_name_H-M   'P 1'
#
loop_
_entity.id
_entity.type
_entity.pdbx_description
1 polymer ?
#
loop_
_entity_poly.entity_id
_entity_poly.type
_entity_poly.pdbx_seq_one_letter_code
_entity_poly.pdbx_strand_id
1 'polypeptide(L)'
;MLTRTALRRLGDRRRQADRRYSARLLGSADLAAVSAVAFGLLLTLVEGQWRPLWHLDTAAAHRLHEYALRHREWTAGLRLLSDRVWAPVTLRTAVAVLTAWLLYRRAWRLAAWAVVTTVTGGLVGLLAKSVVERARPALHDPVAHAPGYSFPSGHATTATTCFAVFMLVLAPLVPRSCRTPCWCVAAFCVLGVGLTRIALGVHWFSDVLGGWILGLAVVALTVWAFEAWRVETGWDRTPVSDGLEPELSEATPEPGSGTR
;
A
#
# COMPACT_ATOMS: atom_id res chain seq x y z
N MET A 1 -54.05 -3.73 -8.52
CA MET A 1 -53.21 -4.90 -8.87
C MET A 1 -51.70 -4.60 -9.03
N LEU A 2 -51.19 -3.38 -8.76
CA LEU A 2 -49.78 -3.01 -8.96
C LEU A 2 -48.84 -3.30 -7.76
N THR A 3 -49.36 -3.79 -6.64
CA THR A 3 -48.64 -3.82 -5.35
C THR A 3 -47.67 -5.00 -5.18
N ARG A 4 -47.98 -6.20 -5.68
CA ARG A 4 -47.12 -7.39 -5.48
C ARG A 4 -45.84 -7.37 -6.32
N THR A 5 -45.91 -6.86 -7.55
CA THR A 5 -44.76 -6.83 -8.47
C THR A 5 -43.76 -5.74 -8.09
N ALA A 6 -44.24 -4.59 -7.61
CA ALA A 6 -43.40 -3.52 -7.09
C ALA A 6 -42.69 -3.93 -5.80
N LEU A 7 -43.41 -4.58 -4.87
CA LEU A 7 -42.82 -5.10 -3.62
C LEU A 7 -41.80 -6.21 -3.87
N ARG A 8 -42.03 -7.11 -4.85
CA ARG A 8 -41.04 -8.11 -5.26
C ARG A 8 -39.79 -7.47 -5.89
N ARG A 9 -39.95 -6.48 -6.77
CA ARG A 9 -38.82 -5.73 -7.36
C ARG A 9 -38.01 -4.98 -6.30
N LEU A 10 -38.66 -4.42 -5.27
CA LEU A 10 -37.97 -3.79 -4.14
C LEU A 10 -37.21 -4.81 -3.29
N GLY A 11 -37.82 -5.98 -3.04
CA GLY A 11 -37.18 -7.09 -2.33
C GLY A 11 -35.97 -7.68 -3.07
N ASP A 12 -36.07 -7.86 -4.38
CA ASP A 12 -34.97 -8.37 -5.22
C ASP A 12 -33.84 -7.35 -5.35
N ARG A 13 -34.16 -6.05 -5.43
CA ARG A 13 -33.16 -4.97 -5.38
C ARG A 13 -32.44 -4.92 -4.04
N ARG A 14 -33.16 -5.07 -2.92
CA ARG A 14 -32.55 -5.17 -1.58
C ARG A 14 -31.65 -6.40 -1.47
N ARG A 15 -32.11 -7.58 -1.89
CA ARG A 15 -31.28 -8.82 -1.86
C ARG A 15 -30.07 -8.76 -2.79
N GLN A 16 -30.16 -8.12 -3.96
CA GLN A 16 -29.01 -7.89 -4.84
C GLN A 16 -28.03 -6.86 -4.25
N ALA A 17 -28.54 -5.81 -3.60
CA ALA A 17 -27.72 -4.86 -2.88
C ALA A 17 -26.99 -5.54 -1.70
N ASP A 18 -27.70 -6.36 -0.92
CA ASP A 18 -27.16 -7.14 0.20
C ASP A 18 -26.09 -8.15 -0.24
N ARG A 19 -26.27 -8.84 -1.39
CA ARG A 19 -25.26 -9.77 -1.94
C ARG A 19 -24.02 -9.05 -2.47
N ARG A 20 -24.20 -7.92 -3.16
CA ARG A 20 -23.08 -7.06 -3.61
C ARG A 20 -22.38 -6.42 -2.40
N TYR A 21 -23.12 -6.16 -1.33
CA TYR A 21 -22.66 -5.66 -0.04
C TYR A 21 -21.77 -6.68 0.69
N SER A 22 -22.19 -7.95 0.79
CA SER A 22 -21.36 -9.02 1.36
C SER A 22 -20.09 -9.25 0.54
N ALA A 23 -20.20 -9.36 -0.78
CA ALA A 23 -19.07 -9.68 -1.66
C ALA A 23 -17.95 -8.63 -1.64
N ARG A 24 -18.29 -7.35 -1.39
CA ARG A 24 -17.30 -6.26 -1.37
C ARG A 24 -16.63 -6.08 0.00
N LEU A 25 -17.35 -6.30 1.09
CA LEU A 25 -16.76 -6.38 2.44
C LEU A 25 -15.76 -7.53 2.54
N LEU A 26 -16.11 -8.64 1.90
CA LEU A 26 -15.24 -9.80 1.77
C LEU A 26 -14.03 -9.44 0.89
N GLY A 27 -14.17 -8.64 -0.17
CA GLY A 27 -13.04 -8.29 -1.04
C GLY A 27 -11.79 -7.68 -0.35
N SER A 28 -11.95 -6.68 0.51
CA SER A 28 -10.82 -6.07 1.24
C SER A 28 -10.31 -6.96 2.39
N ALA A 29 -11.21 -7.68 3.07
CA ALA A 29 -10.85 -8.68 4.07
C ALA A 29 -10.08 -9.87 3.48
N ASP A 30 -10.57 -10.41 2.37
CA ASP A 30 -9.97 -11.52 1.61
C ASP A 30 -8.61 -11.09 1.08
N LEU A 31 -8.48 -9.88 0.55
CA LEU A 31 -7.19 -9.35 0.12
C LEU A 31 -6.21 -9.21 1.29
N ALA A 32 -6.66 -8.73 2.45
CA ALA A 32 -5.85 -8.65 3.65
C ALA A 32 -5.41 -10.05 4.11
N ALA A 33 -6.32 -11.02 4.14
CA ALA A 33 -6.05 -12.40 4.53
C ALA A 33 -5.08 -13.10 3.56
N VAL A 34 -5.33 -13.01 2.26
CA VAL A 34 -4.47 -13.56 1.21
C VAL A 34 -3.07 -12.94 1.29
N SER A 35 -2.98 -11.62 1.48
CA SER A 35 -1.69 -10.93 1.60
C SER A 35 -0.96 -11.33 2.90
N ALA A 36 -1.68 -11.48 4.02
CA ALA A 36 -1.09 -11.93 5.28
C ALA A 36 -0.57 -13.37 5.18
N VAL A 37 -1.33 -14.28 4.56
CA VAL A 37 -0.90 -15.67 4.29
C VAL A 37 0.30 -15.69 3.36
N ALA A 38 0.27 -14.93 2.26
CA ALA A 38 1.39 -14.82 1.34
C ALA A 38 2.65 -14.27 2.01
N PHE A 39 2.50 -13.27 2.88
CA PHE A 39 3.62 -12.71 3.65
C PHE A 39 4.17 -13.75 4.64
N GLY A 40 3.31 -14.45 5.37
CA GLY A 40 3.71 -15.50 6.31
C GLY A 40 4.45 -16.64 5.60
N LEU A 41 3.93 -17.12 4.47
CA LEU A 41 4.61 -18.11 3.64
C LEU A 41 5.98 -17.61 3.17
N LEU A 42 6.06 -16.41 2.62
CA LEU A 42 7.33 -15.84 2.18
C LEU A 42 8.33 -15.70 3.33
N LEU A 43 7.87 -15.23 4.50
CA LEU A 43 8.68 -15.15 5.71
C LEU A 43 9.22 -16.52 6.10
N THR A 44 8.40 -17.57 6.11
CA THR A 44 8.86 -18.93 6.44
C THR A 44 9.87 -19.48 5.42
N LEU A 45 9.72 -19.13 4.13
CA LEU A 45 10.69 -19.53 3.09
C LEU A 45 12.02 -18.79 3.22
N VAL A 46 11.99 -17.53 3.63
CA VAL A 46 13.18 -16.70 3.90
C VAL A 46 13.91 -17.21 5.14
N GLU A 47 13.21 -17.39 6.26
CA GLU A 47 13.74 -17.93 7.51
C GLU A 47 14.30 -19.35 7.33
N GLY A 48 13.55 -20.21 6.64
CA GLY A 48 13.96 -21.58 6.33
C GLY A 48 15.07 -21.69 5.28
N GLN A 49 15.59 -20.56 4.77
CA GLN A 49 16.65 -20.50 3.75
C GLN A 49 16.37 -21.42 2.55
N TRP A 50 15.12 -21.41 2.08
CA TRP A 50 14.70 -22.33 1.02
C TRP A 50 15.54 -22.12 -0.25
N ARG A 51 16.29 -23.16 -0.66
CA ARG A 51 17.35 -23.06 -1.68
C ARG A 51 16.90 -22.39 -2.98
N PRO A 52 15.73 -22.70 -3.58
CA PRO A 52 15.27 -22.03 -4.79
C PRO A 52 15.10 -20.52 -4.63
N LEU A 53 14.55 -20.06 -3.50
CA LEU A 53 14.38 -18.64 -3.22
C LEU A 53 15.74 -17.95 -3.03
N TRP A 54 16.66 -18.60 -2.31
CA TRP A 54 18.02 -18.09 -2.14
C TRP A 54 18.77 -17.95 -3.48
N HIS A 55 18.65 -18.94 -4.37
CA HIS A 55 19.22 -18.87 -5.72
C HIS A 55 18.61 -17.75 -6.55
N LEU A 56 17.30 -17.53 -6.45
CA LEU A 56 16.63 -16.43 -7.14
C LEU A 56 17.14 -15.07 -6.62
N ASP A 57 17.20 -14.91 -5.30
CA ASP A 57 17.67 -13.69 -4.64
C ASP A 57 19.11 -13.35 -5.02
N THR A 58 20.00 -14.34 -4.95
CA THR A 58 21.41 -14.17 -5.30
C THR A 58 21.59 -13.90 -6.79
N ALA A 59 20.91 -14.64 -7.68
CA ALA A 59 20.99 -14.41 -9.12
C ALA A 59 20.47 -13.02 -9.52
N ALA A 60 19.36 -12.57 -8.93
CA ALA A 60 18.82 -11.24 -9.16
C ALA A 60 19.78 -10.15 -8.69
N ALA A 61 20.30 -10.27 -7.46
CA ALA A 61 21.24 -9.30 -6.90
C ALA A 61 22.52 -9.17 -7.74
N HIS A 62 23.15 -10.27 -8.14
CA HIS A 62 24.39 -10.24 -8.92
C HIS A 62 24.16 -9.64 -10.32
N ARG A 63 23.12 -10.08 -11.04
CA ARG A 63 22.85 -9.58 -12.41
C ARG A 63 22.58 -8.09 -12.44
N LEU A 64 21.77 -7.59 -11.51
CA LEU A 64 21.45 -6.17 -11.46
C LEU A 64 22.63 -5.33 -10.95
N HIS A 65 23.41 -5.84 -10.00
CA HIS A 65 24.61 -5.13 -9.49
C HIS A 65 25.70 -5.04 -10.56
N GLU A 66 25.99 -6.12 -11.30
CA GLU A 66 26.92 -6.07 -12.43
C GLU A 66 26.47 -5.04 -13.48
N TYR A 67 25.18 -4.98 -13.77
CA TYR A 67 24.62 -3.99 -14.68
C TYR A 67 24.82 -2.56 -14.13
N ALA A 68 24.59 -2.36 -12.83
CA ALA A 68 24.79 -1.08 -12.14
C ALA A 68 26.25 -0.59 -12.20
N LEU A 69 27.22 -1.51 -12.05
CA LEU A 69 28.64 -1.18 -12.16
C LEU A 69 29.04 -0.75 -13.57
N ARG A 70 28.45 -1.36 -14.60
CA ARG A 70 28.72 -1.03 -16.01
C ARG A 70 28.09 0.29 -16.47
N HIS A 71 27.02 0.75 -15.79
CA HIS A 71 26.27 1.95 -16.18
C HIS A 71 26.23 2.98 -15.05
N ARG A 72 27.36 3.66 -14.81
CA ARG A 72 27.51 4.61 -13.68
C ARG A 72 26.48 5.75 -13.67
N GLU A 73 26.17 6.33 -14.82
CA GLU A 73 25.16 7.41 -14.93
C GLU A 73 23.76 6.92 -14.57
N TRP A 74 23.41 5.71 -15.01
CA TRP A 74 22.16 5.06 -14.64
C TRP A 74 22.09 4.83 -13.12
N THR A 75 23.16 4.31 -12.53
CA THR A 75 23.26 4.09 -11.07
C THR A 75 23.17 5.40 -10.29
N ALA A 76 23.78 6.49 -10.76
CA ALA A 76 23.64 7.81 -10.16
C ALA A 76 22.18 8.29 -10.18
N GLY A 77 21.48 8.09 -11.30
CA GLY A 77 20.05 8.36 -11.41
C GLY A 77 19.20 7.53 -10.44
N LEU A 78 19.47 6.22 -10.32
CA LEU A 78 18.76 5.36 -9.37
C LEU A 78 18.99 5.76 -7.92
N ARG A 79 20.22 6.16 -7.55
CA ARG A 79 20.51 6.67 -6.20
C ARG A 79 19.73 7.95 -5.93
N LEU A 80 19.72 8.90 -6.87
CA LEU A 80 18.95 10.14 -6.71
C LEU A 80 17.46 9.86 -6.51
N LEU A 81 16.89 8.99 -7.36
CA LEU A 81 15.49 8.60 -7.25
C LEU A 81 15.23 7.89 -5.92
N SER A 82 16.02 6.89 -5.56
CA SER A 82 15.77 6.09 -4.38
C SER A 82 16.02 6.84 -3.07
N ASP A 83 17.06 7.66 -2.98
CA ASP A 83 17.51 8.28 -1.73
C ASP A 83 16.89 9.67 -1.50
N ARG A 84 16.29 10.29 -2.54
CA ARG A 84 15.59 11.58 -2.40
C ARG A 84 14.10 11.47 -2.74
N VAL A 85 13.75 11.05 -3.94
CA VAL A 85 12.36 11.09 -4.43
C VAL A 85 11.50 10.02 -3.76
N TRP A 86 12.01 8.79 -3.74
CA TRP A 86 11.36 7.59 -3.21
C TRP A 86 11.85 7.22 -1.82
N ALA A 87 12.56 8.14 -1.16
CA ALA A 87 13.00 7.93 0.19
C ALA A 87 11.79 7.80 1.12
N PRO A 88 11.81 6.86 2.10
CA PRO A 88 10.72 6.68 3.05
C PRO A 88 10.38 7.97 3.80
N VAL A 89 11.39 8.79 4.12
CA VAL A 89 11.18 10.09 4.77
C VAL A 89 10.39 11.03 3.86
N THR A 90 10.75 11.15 2.58
CA THR A 90 10.06 12.01 1.61
C THR A 90 8.61 11.61 1.44
N LEU A 91 8.33 10.32 1.25
CA LEU A 91 6.97 9.81 1.09
C LEU A 91 6.12 9.99 2.36
N ARG A 92 6.70 9.75 3.54
CA ARG A 92 6.01 9.97 4.82
C ARG A 92 5.75 11.45 5.09
N THR A 93 6.70 12.33 4.77
CA THR A 93 6.49 13.78 4.86
C THR A 93 5.38 14.24 3.92
N ALA A 94 5.33 13.71 2.69
CA ALA A 94 4.23 14.00 1.77
C ALA A 94 2.87 13.52 2.31
N VAL A 95 2.81 12.33 2.93
CA VAL A 95 1.59 11.88 3.63
C VAL A 95 1.26 12.77 4.84
N ALA A 96 2.26 13.25 5.58
CA ALA A 96 2.04 14.16 6.71
C ALA A 96 1.45 15.50 6.24
N VAL A 97 1.95 16.05 5.13
CA VAL A 97 1.38 17.25 4.49
C VAL A 97 -0.04 17.00 4.02
N LEU A 98 -0.30 15.87 3.36
CA LEU A 98 -1.67 15.48 2.96
C LEU A 98 -2.58 15.36 4.18
N THR A 99 -2.11 14.77 5.27
CA THR A 99 -2.84 14.64 6.53
C THR A 99 -3.16 16.01 7.11
N ALA A 100 -2.19 16.93 7.18
CA ALA A 100 -2.42 18.29 7.65
C ALA A 100 -3.47 19.02 6.79
N TRP A 101 -3.44 18.83 5.47
CA TRP A 101 -4.46 19.34 4.56
C TRP A 101 -5.85 18.73 4.83
N LEU A 102 -5.94 17.43 5.10
CA LEU A 102 -7.20 16.78 5.48
C LEU A 102 -7.76 17.33 6.80
N LEU A 103 -6.90 17.55 7.81
CA LEU A 103 -7.29 18.19 9.07
C LEU A 103 -7.82 19.61 8.85
N TYR A 104 -7.15 20.40 7.98
CA TYR A 104 -7.63 21.73 7.58
C TYR A 104 -9.00 21.66 6.90
N ARG A 105 -9.23 20.65 6.05
CA ARG A 105 -10.52 20.37 5.40
C ARG A 105 -11.55 19.74 6.34
N ARG A 106 -11.22 19.49 7.61
CA ARG A 106 -12.07 18.81 8.61
C ARG A 106 -12.46 17.38 8.22
N ALA A 107 -11.66 16.71 7.39
CA ALA A 107 -11.77 15.28 7.08
C ALA A 107 -10.95 14.45 8.09
N TRP A 108 -11.35 14.51 9.36
CA TRP A 108 -10.62 13.95 10.50
C TRP A 108 -10.47 12.44 10.42
N ARG A 109 -11.50 11.74 9.94
CA ARG A 109 -11.55 10.28 9.82
C ARG A 109 -10.61 9.80 8.72
N LEU A 110 -10.62 10.45 7.56
CA LEU A 110 -9.67 10.16 6.50
C LEU A 110 -8.23 10.49 6.89
N ALA A 111 -8.03 11.59 7.63
CA ALA A 111 -6.73 11.94 8.19
C ALA A 111 -6.23 10.85 9.17
N ALA A 112 -7.09 10.39 10.08
CA ALA A 112 -6.78 9.31 11.00
C ALA A 112 -6.44 8.01 10.25
N TRP A 113 -7.22 7.65 9.23
CA TRP A 113 -6.95 6.46 8.41
C TRP A 113 -5.59 6.54 7.70
N ALA A 114 -5.23 7.71 7.15
CA ALA A 114 -3.93 7.90 6.49
C ALA A 114 -2.76 7.73 7.47
N VAL A 115 -2.88 8.27 8.68
CA VAL A 115 -1.88 8.11 9.75
C VAL A 115 -1.80 6.66 10.20
N VAL A 116 -2.93 6.03 10.53
CA VAL A 116 -2.98 4.63 10.97
C VAL A 116 -2.34 3.71 9.93
N THR A 117 -2.71 3.85 8.65
CA THR A 117 -2.18 3.01 7.57
C THR A 117 -0.66 3.13 7.43
N THR A 118 -0.12 4.35 7.46
CA THR A 118 1.33 4.56 7.31
C THR A 118 2.13 4.18 8.55
N VAL A 119 1.62 4.47 9.75
CA VAL A 119 2.26 4.11 11.02
C VAL A 119 2.23 2.60 11.23
N THR A 120 1.09 1.93 11.02
CA THR A 120 0.98 0.48 11.13
C THR A 120 1.92 -0.22 10.14
N GLY A 121 2.01 0.23 8.89
CA GLY A 121 2.96 -0.33 7.92
C GLY A 121 4.42 -0.19 8.38
N GLY A 122 4.78 0.95 8.96
CA GLY A 122 6.11 1.17 9.53
C GLY A 122 6.39 0.27 10.73
N LEU A 123 5.48 0.20 11.69
CA LEU A 123 5.64 -0.59 12.92
C LEU A 123 5.70 -2.09 12.63
N VAL A 124 4.77 -2.62 11.82
CA VAL A 124 4.78 -4.05 11.47
C VAL A 124 6.03 -4.40 10.66
N GLY A 125 6.49 -3.51 9.79
CA GLY A 125 7.76 -3.68 9.07
C GLY A 125 8.98 -3.70 9.99
N LEU A 126 9.00 -2.87 11.04
CA LEU A 126 10.06 -2.87 12.05
C LEU A 126 10.03 -4.14 12.90
N LEU A 127 8.85 -4.59 13.32
CA LEU A 127 8.68 -5.84 14.07
C LEU A 127 9.13 -7.04 13.23
N ALA A 128 8.74 -7.11 11.96
CA ALA A 128 9.18 -8.17 11.07
C ALA A 128 10.71 -8.18 10.90
N LYS A 129 11.36 -7.00 10.84
CA LYS A 129 12.82 -6.89 10.79
C LYS A 129 13.49 -7.46 12.04
N SER A 130 12.95 -7.19 13.23
CA SER A 130 13.51 -7.71 14.49
C SER A 130 13.26 -9.19 14.70
N VAL A 131 12.29 -9.78 14.01
CA VAL A 131 12.03 -11.23 14.08
C VAL A 131 12.94 -11.98 13.12
N VAL A 132 13.10 -11.47 11.89
CA VAL A 132 13.79 -12.21 10.82
C VAL A 132 15.30 -11.97 10.82
N GLU A 133 15.74 -10.79 11.24
CA GLU A 133 17.17 -10.45 11.39
C GLU A 133 18.06 -10.75 10.16
N ARG A 134 17.46 -10.74 8.96
CA ARG A 134 18.15 -11.15 7.74
C ARG A 134 19.29 -10.21 7.37
N ALA A 135 20.45 -10.79 7.06
CA ALA A 135 21.60 -10.07 6.51
C ALA A 135 21.32 -9.54 5.10
N ARG A 136 21.84 -8.33 4.80
CA ARG A 136 21.77 -7.71 3.48
C ARG A 136 22.70 -8.40 2.47
N PRO A 137 22.51 -8.20 1.16
CA PRO A 137 23.47 -8.66 0.16
C PRO A 137 24.86 -8.08 0.41
N ALA A 138 25.85 -8.96 0.57
CA ALA A 138 27.26 -8.60 0.65
C ALA A 138 27.88 -8.74 -0.74
N LEU A 139 27.85 -7.66 -1.53
CA LEU A 139 28.36 -7.62 -2.90
C LEU A 139 29.75 -6.96 -2.93
N HIS A 140 30.61 -7.39 -3.86
CA HIS A 140 31.90 -6.73 -4.12
C HIS A 140 31.63 -5.30 -4.67
N ASP A 141 32.37 -4.30 -4.17
CA ASP A 141 32.19 -2.87 -4.50
C ASP A 141 30.76 -2.35 -4.30
N PRO A 142 30.27 -2.29 -3.04
CA PRO A 142 28.90 -1.88 -2.74
C PRO A 142 28.61 -0.45 -3.23
N VAL A 143 27.58 -0.33 -4.07
CA VAL A 143 27.14 0.96 -4.63
C VAL A 143 26.18 1.71 -3.70
N ALA A 144 25.69 1.12 -2.62
CA ALA A 144 24.92 1.82 -1.60
C ALA A 144 25.02 1.08 -0.28
N HIS A 145 24.87 1.79 0.83
CA HIS A 145 24.85 1.21 2.17
C HIS A 145 23.53 1.53 2.84
N ALA A 146 22.96 0.54 3.53
CA ALA A 146 21.73 0.71 4.30
C ALA A 146 21.91 0.02 5.66
N PRO A 147 21.61 0.70 6.78
CA PRO A 147 21.76 0.12 8.11
C PRO A 147 20.67 -0.92 8.41
N GLY A 148 20.94 -1.79 9.38
CA GLY A 148 20.01 -2.78 9.92
C GLY A 148 19.64 -3.93 8.97
N TYR A 149 18.68 -4.75 9.39
CA TYR A 149 18.25 -5.96 8.70
C TYR A 149 17.55 -5.72 7.36
N SER A 150 17.64 -6.69 6.45
CA SER A 150 17.21 -6.56 5.06
C SER A 150 15.72 -6.83 4.86
N PHE A 151 15.15 -7.82 5.54
CA PHE A 151 13.77 -8.27 5.33
C PHE A 151 12.81 -7.71 6.40
N PRO A 152 11.61 -7.26 6.02
CA PRO A 152 11.20 -6.87 4.68
C PRO A 152 11.80 -5.51 4.27
N SER A 153 11.73 -5.17 2.97
CA SER A 153 12.20 -3.88 2.47
C SER A 153 11.30 -2.73 2.94
N GLY A 154 11.83 -1.88 3.82
CA GLY A 154 11.11 -0.72 4.33
C GLY A 154 10.78 0.33 3.27
N HIS A 155 11.60 0.44 2.20
CA HIS A 155 11.29 1.30 1.05
C HIS A 155 10.07 0.77 0.30
N ALA A 156 10.05 -0.54 0.02
CA ALA A 156 8.94 -1.18 -0.67
C ALA A 156 7.64 -1.08 0.14
N THR A 157 7.67 -1.38 1.44
CA THR A 157 6.50 -1.24 2.34
C THR A 157 6.00 0.20 2.37
N THR A 158 6.90 1.18 2.57
CA THR A 158 6.51 2.60 2.64
C THR A 158 5.94 3.08 1.32
N ALA A 159 6.54 2.71 0.19
CA ALA A 159 6.02 3.06 -1.12
C ALA A 159 4.61 2.51 -1.31
N THR A 160 4.40 1.21 -1.04
CA THR A 160 3.07 0.59 -1.17
C THR A 160 2.03 1.30 -0.30
N THR A 161 2.33 1.55 0.98
CA THR A 161 1.37 2.21 1.88
C THR A 161 1.12 3.67 1.49
N CYS A 162 2.16 4.45 1.20
CA CYS A 162 2.01 5.88 0.91
C CYS A 162 1.33 6.13 -0.44
N PHE A 163 1.71 5.40 -1.50
CA PHE A 163 1.04 5.53 -2.80
C PHE A 163 -0.40 5.05 -2.74
N ALA A 164 -0.72 3.99 -1.98
CA ALA A 164 -2.12 3.61 -1.74
C ALA A 164 -2.90 4.72 -1.02
N VAL A 165 -2.32 5.33 0.03
CA VAL A 165 -2.94 6.48 0.71
C VAL A 165 -3.18 7.63 -0.26
N PHE A 166 -2.19 8.02 -1.07
CA PHE A 166 -2.38 9.08 -2.07
C PHE A 166 -3.52 8.78 -3.03
N MET A 167 -3.56 7.57 -3.58
CA MET A 167 -4.61 7.19 -4.54
C MET A 167 -5.99 7.13 -3.89
N LEU A 168 -6.10 6.52 -2.70
CA LEU A 168 -7.38 6.32 -2.01
C LEU A 168 -7.96 7.61 -1.42
N VAL A 169 -7.10 8.56 -1.04
CA VAL A 169 -7.51 9.88 -0.53
C VAL A 169 -7.81 10.86 -1.67
N LEU A 170 -6.99 10.89 -2.72
CA LEU A 170 -7.11 11.89 -3.78
C LEU A 170 -8.04 11.47 -4.92
N ALA A 171 -8.39 10.18 -5.05
CA ALA A 171 -9.31 9.68 -6.09
C ALA A 171 -10.63 10.47 -6.22
N PRO A 172 -11.30 10.92 -5.12
CA PRO A 172 -12.50 11.75 -5.21
C PRO A 172 -12.29 13.08 -5.93
N LEU A 173 -11.09 13.65 -5.84
CA LEU A 173 -10.72 14.96 -6.36
C LEU A 173 -10.21 14.90 -7.82
N VAL A 174 -9.88 13.70 -8.29
CA VAL A 174 -9.34 13.47 -9.63
C VAL A 174 -10.47 13.14 -10.61
N PRO A 175 -10.52 13.77 -11.81
CA PRO A 175 -11.48 13.42 -12.85
C PRO A 175 -11.43 11.92 -13.17
N ARG A 176 -12.60 11.30 -13.38
CA ARG A 176 -12.71 9.84 -13.59
C ARG A 176 -11.81 9.34 -14.73
N SER A 177 -11.63 10.11 -15.80
CA SER A 177 -10.74 9.80 -16.93
C SER A 177 -9.25 9.72 -16.55
N CYS A 178 -8.82 10.46 -15.52
CA CYS A 178 -7.42 10.52 -15.09
C CYS A 178 -7.09 9.49 -14.00
N ARG A 179 -8.09 8.85 -13.39
CA ARG A 179 -7.87 7.90 -12.27
C ARG A 179 -7.04 6.69 -12.67
N THR A 180 -7.37 6.04 -13.80
CA THR A 180 -6.61 4.88 -14.29
C THR A 180 -5.14 5.25 -14.55
N PRO A 181 -4.83 6.34 -15.30
CA PRO A 181 -3.46 6.84 -15.40
C PRO A 181 -2.76 7.07 -14.05
N CYS A 182 -3.44 7.69 -13.07
CA CYS A 182 -2.86 7.92 -11.74
C CYS A 182 -2.49 6.61 -11.03
N TRP A 183 -3.37 5.60 -11.09
CA TRP A 183 -3.08 4.27 -10.54
C TRP A 183 -1.91 3.58 -11.26
N CYS A 184 -1.82 3.71 -12.58
CA CYS A 184 -0.69 3.20 -13.35
C CYS A 184 0.63 3.86 -12.93
N VAL A 185 0.63 5.19 -12.75
CA VAL A 185 1.81 5.94 -12.27
C VAL A 185 2.19 5.51 -10.85
N ALA A 186 1.22 5.37 -9.94
CA ALA A 186 1.47 4.90 -8.59
C ALA A 186 2.09 3.48 -8.58
N ALA A 187 1.52 2.56 -9.38
CA ALA A 187 2.06 1.22 -9.53
C ALA A 187 3.49 1.23 -10.11
N PHE A 188 3.73 2.05 -11.13
CA PHE A 188 5.06 2.24 -11.69
C PHE A 188 6.06 2.74 -10.64
N CYS A 189 5.68 3.73 -9.82
CA CYS A 189 6.52 4.23 -8.74
C CYS A 189 6.81 3.14 -7.70
N VAL A 190 5.80 2.38 -7.24
CA VAL A 190 5.98 1.29 -6.26
C VAL A 190 6.92 0.21 -6.79
N LEU A 191 6.77 -0.18 -8.05
CA LEU A 191 7.66 -1.14 -8.72
C LEU A 191 9.08 -0.56 -8.86
N GLY A 192 9.20 0.69 -9.29
CA GLY A 192 10.47 1.40 -9.42
C GLY A 192 11.23 1.51 -8.09
N VAL A 193 10.53 1.80 -6.99
CA VAL A 193 11.12 1.81 -5.64
C VAL A 193 11.70 0.43 -5.32
N GLY A 194 10.97 -0.65 -5.57
CA GLY A 194 11.47 -1.99 -5.28
C GLY A 194 12.69 -2.36 -6.14
N LEU A 195 12.59 -2.17 -7.45
CA LEU A 195 13.63 -2.51 -8.40
C LEU A 195 14.93 -1.72 -8.15
N THR A 196 14.83 -0.43 -7.80
CA THR A 196 16.01 0.37 -7.43
C THR A 196 16.75 -0.23 -6.23
N ARG A 197 16.05 -0.78 -5.22
CA ARG A 197 16.70 -1.37 -4.06
C ARG A 197 17.45 -2.66 -4.37
N ILE A 198 16.95 -3.45 -5.32
CA ILE A 198 17.64 -4.65 -5.81
C ILE A 198 18.85 -4.23 -6.65
N ALA A 199 18.66 -3.24 -7.54
CA ALA A 199 19.72 -2.70 -8.39
C ALA A 199 20.89 -2.09 -7.63
N LEU A 200 20.60 -1.41 -6.52
CA LEU A 200 21.61 -0.84 -5.63
C LEU A 200 22.24 -1.88 -4.69
N GLY A 201 21.83 -3.15 -4.76
CA GLY A 201 22.44 -4.24 -4.00
C GLY A 201 22.17 -4.21 -2.50
N VAL A 202 21.15 -3.46 -2.05
CA VAL A 202 20.87 -3.24 -0.62
C VAL A 202 19.77 -4.14 -0.08
N HIS A 203 19.01 -4.79 -0.95
CA HIS A 203 17.93 -5.71 -0.61
C HIS A 203 17.90 -6.91 -1.57
N TRP A 204 17.51 -8.07 -1.04
CA TRP A 204 17.19 -9.24 -1.85
C TRP A 204 15.84 -9.03 -2.58
N PHE A 205 15.59 -9.79 -3.64
CA PHE A 205 14.32 -9.73 -4.36
C PHE A 205 13.13 -10.06 -3.43
N SER A 206 13.28 -11.11 -2.63
CA SER A 206 12.28 -11.51 -1.63
C SER A 206 12.04 -10.47 -0.53
N ASP A 207 13.04 -9.65 -0.18
CA ASP A 207 12.84 -8.52 0.76
C ASP A 207 11.88 -7.49 0.18
N VAL A 208 12.03 -7.18 -1.11
CA VAL A 208 11.17 -6.24 -1.84
C VAL A 208 9.76 -6.81 -1.98
N LEU A 209 9.66 -8.07 -2.39
CA LEU A 209 8.38 -8.77 -2.50
C LEU A 209 7.65 -8.80 -1.15
N GLY A 210 8.35 -9.15 -0.08
CA GLY A 210 7.80 -9.14 1.28
C GLY A 210 7.37 -7.74 1.71
N GLY A 211 8.13 -6.71 1.33
CA GLY A 211 7.76 -5.33 1.60
C GLY A 211 6.46 -4.90 0.90
N TRP A 212 6.29 -5.26 -0.37
CA TRP A 212 5.06 -5.00 -1.13
C TRP A 212 3.85 -5.74 -0.56
N ILE A 213 4.00 -7.05 -0.29
CA ILE A 213 2.90 -7.87 0.26
C ILE A 213 2.50 -7.35 1.64
N LEU A 214 3.47 -7.02 2.51
CA LEU A 214 3.19 -6.47 3.83
C LEU A 214 2.44 -5.14 3.71
N GLY A 215 2.92 -4.23 2.85
CA GLY A 215 2.25 -2.95 2.63
C GLY A 215 0.81 -3.13 2.13
N LEU A 216 0.59 -4.09 1.23
CA LEU A 216 -0.74 -4.41 0.72
C LEU A 216 -1.65 -5.01 1.79
N ALA A 217 -1.13 -5.92 2.63
CA ALA A 217 -1.89 -6.50 3.75
C ALA A 217 -2.36 -5.41 4.72
N VAL A 218 -1.47 -4.47 5.07
CA VAL A 218 -1.80 -3.34 5.95
C VAL A 218 -2.86 -2.44 5.33
N VAL A 219 -2.68 -2.03 4.07
CA VAL A 219 -3.66 -1.19 3.36
C VAL A 219 -5.02 -1.89 3.27
N ALA A 220 -5.05 -3.16 2.86
CA ALA A 220 -6.30 -3.90 2.72
C ALA A 220 -7.03 -4.03 4.06
N LEU A 221 -6.29 -4.30 5.15
CA LEU A 221 -6.84 -4.39 6.50
C LEU A 221 -7.40 -3.04 6.99
N THR A 222 -6.66 -1.95 6.81
CA THR A 222 -7.13 -0.62 7.26
C THR A 222 -8.29 -0.11 6.40
N VAL A 223 -8.30 -0.40 5.10
CA VAL A 223 -9.44 -0.12 4.22
C VAL A 223 -10.67 -0.91 4.68
N TRP A 224 -10.52 -2.21 4.92
CA TRP A 224 -11.61 -3.05 5.43
C TRP A 224 -12.19 -2.48 6.73
N ALA A 225 -11.33 -2.14 7.69
CA ALA A 225 -11.74 -1.57 8.98
C ALA A 225 -12.47 -0.22 8.80
N PHE A 226 -11.96 0.65 7.93
CA PHE A 226 -12.60 1.93 7.63
C PHE A 226 -13.97 1.77 6.96
N GLU A 227 -14.07 0.86 5.99
CA GLU A 227 -15.33 0.54 5.31
C GLU A 227 -16.35 -0.15 6.22
N ALA A 228 -15.91 -0.97 7.17
CA ALA A 228 -16.76 -1.57 8.20
C ALA A 228 -17.34 -0.48 9.11
N TRP A 229 -16.48 0.40 9.62
CA TRP A 229 -16.87 1.52 10.46
C TRP A 229 -17.82 2.52 9.75
N ARG A 230 -17.59 2.83 8.47
CA ARG A 230 -18.52 3.67 7.67
C ARG A 230 -19.92 3.08 7.61
N VAL A 231 -20.03 1.77 7.43
CA VAL A 231 -21.32 1.08 7.37
C VAL A 231 -22.02 1.07 8.71
N GLU A 232 -21.30 0.77 9.79
CA GLU A 232 -21.86 0.76 11.15
C GLU A 232 -22.42 2.14 11.54
N THR A 233 -21.79 3.22 11.06
CA THR A 233 -22.22 4.60 11.30
C THR A 233 -23.26 5.11 10.30
N GLY A 234 -23.79 4.24 9.43
CA GLY A 234 -24.88 4.56 8.51
C GLY A 234 -24.46 5.32 7.24
N TRP A 235 -23.17 5.36 6.90
CA TRP A 235 -22.68 5.93 5.65
C TRP A 235 -22.69 4.90 4.52
N ASP A 236 -23.05 5.35 3.32
CA ASP A 236 -22.96 4.51 2.13
C ASP A 236 -21.50 4.17 1.82
N ARG A 237 -21.28 2.95 1.30
CA ARG A 237 -19.96 2.53 0.82
C ARG A 237 -19.69 3.06 -0.58
N THR A 238 -18.45 3.46 -0.79
CA THR A 238 -17.93 3.80 -2.11
C THR A 238 -17.10 2.67 -2.72
N PRO A 239 -17.15 2.53 -4.06
CA PRO A 239 -16.12 1.78 -4.76
C PRO A 239 -14.73 2.32 -4.40
N VAL A 240 -13.75 1.46 -4.13
CA VAL A 240 -12.35 1.84 -3.87
C VAL A 240 -11.78 2.73 -4.98
N SER A 241 -12.23 2.55 -6.23
CA SER A 241 -11.89 3.39 -7.38
C SER A 241 -12.40 4.84 -7.31
N ASP A 242 -13.38 5.10 -6.46
CA ASP A 242 -13.89 6.44 -6.17
C ASP A 242 -13.20 7.08 -4.95
N GLY A 243 -12.34 6.33 -4.25
CA GLY A 243 -11.71 6.74 -3.00
C GLY A 243 -12.48 6.31 -1.76
N LEU A 244 -11.86 6.49 -0.60
CA LEU A 244 -12.44 6.08 0.69
C LEU A 244 -13.50 7.04 1.22
N GLU A 245 -13.42 8.31 0.82
CA GLU A 245 -14.36 9.35 1.24
C GLU A 245 -14.71 10.27 0.06
N PRO A 246 -15.75 9.95 -0.73
CA PRO A 246 -16.17 10.80 -1.86
C PRO A 246 -16.61 12.19 -1.40
N GLU A 247 -17.06 12.31 -0.16
CA GLU A 247 -17.53 13.55 0.48
C GLU A 247 -16.40 14.58 0.62
N LEU A 248 -15.14 14.16 0.47
CA LEU A 248 -13.98 15.07 0.40
C LEU A 248 -14.09 16.09 -0.74
N SER A 249 -14.85 15.78 -1.80
CA SER A 249 -15.13 16.72 -2.88
C SER A 249 -16.06 17.87 -2.47
N GLU A 250 -16.77 17.75 -1.35
CA GLU A 250 -17.69 18.76 -0.81
C GLU A 250 -16.97 19.80 0.07
N ALA A 251 -17.65 20.91 0.35
CA ALA A 251 -17.10 22.01 1.16
C ALA A 251 -16.93 21.64 2.65
N THR A 252 -17.79 20.77 3.17
CA THR A 252 -17.73 20.21 4.53
C THR A 252 -17.80 18.68 4.44
N PRO A 253 -16.65 17.98 4.38
CA PRO A 253 -16.58 16.52 4.23
C PRO A 253 -17.24 15.76 5.38
N GLU A 254 -17.08 16.26 6.60
CA GLU A 254 -17.71 15.68 7.79
C GLU A 254 -18.76 16.66 8.38
N PRO A 255 -20.02 16.22 8.55
CA PRO A 255 -21.01 17.02 9.27
C PRO A 255 -20.59 17.17 10.74
N GLY A 256 -20.80 18.35 11.32
CA GLY A 256 -20.53 18.59 12.73
C GLY A 256 -21.24 17.57 13.62
N SER A 257 -20.63 17.22 14.76
CA SER A 257 -21.02 16.16 15.69
C SER A 257 -22.44 16.26 16.29
N GLY A 258 -23.31 17.13 15.78
CA GLY A 258 -24.67 17.40 16.27
C GLY A 258 -25.80 17.07 15.30
N THR A 259 -25.56 16.52 14.11
CA THR A 259 -26.65 16.15 13.19
C THR A 259 -26.38 14.86 12.43
N ARG A 260 -26.78 13.73 13.03
CA ARG A 260 -27.53 12.63 12.39
C ARG A 260 -28.04 11.68 13.45
#